data_AF-A0A0W0Z0D1-F1
#
_entry.id   AF-A0A0W0Z0D1-F1
#
_cell.length_a   1.000
_cell.length_b   1.000
_cell.length_c   1.000
_cell.angle_alpha   90.00
_cell.angle_beta   90.00
_cell.angle_gamma   90.00
#
_symmetry.space_group_name_H-M   'P 1'
#
loop_
_entity.id
_entity.type
_entity.pdbx_description
1 polymer ?
#
loop_
_entity_poly.entity_id
_entity_poly.type
_entity_poly.pdbx_seq_one_letter_code
_entity_poly.pdbx_strand_id
1 'polypeptide(L)'
;MITNGSFFSADQDLEYYQEQPTQPKTLDDLRHLTSSSLSSIHTRLFIERIGWGSDLLNSVINDDVVLFAKESNKCSPDDLKELQLIAAFFSAKNVLSELHDNRGRILNIETLNIALLSGSYIGDALNQFVNDQVRPTYNSIRYAIRSGQVDVLRDVLDRYNLKPGNEHLIGAALIGNNAMLLELINRGAVPEHDFLYVVASRPGNEKIMDTLQHHFGDADSQSLESNNTNGDRLD
;
A
#
# COMPACT_ATOMS: atom_id res chain seq x y z
N MET A 1 20.93 -13.36 -50.41
CA MET A 1 21.66 -12.84 -49.24
C MET A 1 20.66 -12.02 -48.42
N ILE A 2 20.03 -12.67 -47.42
CA ILE A 2 20.26 -12.44 -45.97
C ILE A 2 19.78 -11.02 -45.59
N THR A 3 18.49 -10.77 -45.36
CA THR A 3 17.58 -11.03 -44.20
C THR A 3 17.55 -9.94 -43.13
N ASN A 4 16.33 -9.44 -42.91
CA ASN A 4 15.65 -9.16 -41.64
C ASN A 4 16.21 -8.07 -40.72
N GLY A 5 15.58 -6.89 -40.80
CA GLY A 5 15.40 -6.02 -39.64
C GLY A 5 14.29 -6.56 -38.76
N SER A 6 14.65 -7.10 -37.60
CA SER A 6 13.72 -7.58 -36.59
C SER A 6 13.10 -6.41 -35.85
N PHE A 7 11.79 -6.28 -35.98
CA PHE A 7 10.91 -5.61 -35.03
C PHE A 7 11.13 -6.23 -33.64
N PHE A 8 11.51 -5.41 -32.65
CA PHE A 8 11.33 -5.78 -31.25
C PHE A 8 9.83 -5.75 -30.96
N SER A 9 9.24 -6.95 -30.92
CA SER A 9 7.89 -7.20 -30.44
C SER A 9 7.85 -6.98 -28.93
N ALA A 10 7.08 -5.98 -28.48
CA ALA A 10 6.87 -5.65 -27.07
C ALA A 10 5.75 -6.51 -26.41
N ASP A 11 5.43 -7.67 -26.97
CA ASP A 11 4.22 -8.44 -26.64
C ASP A 11 4.49 -9.81 -25.96
N GLN A 12 5.58 -9.97 -25.17
CA GLN A 12 5.88 -11.28 -24.56
C GLN A 12 6.15 -11.35 -23.05
N ASP A 13 5.76 -10.36 -22.25
CA ASP A 13 5.80 -10.47 -20.78
C ASP A 13 4.45 -10.17 -20.09
N LEU A 14 3.32 -10.42 -20.78
CA LEU A 14 1.97 -10.37 -20.20
C LEU A 14 1.41 -11.78 -19.95
N GLU A 15 2.21 -12.65 -19.33
CA GLU A 15 1.70 -13.92 -18.79
C GLU A 15 1.48 -13.83 -17.27
N TYR A 16 0.21 -13.90 -16.90
CA TYR A 16 -0.32 -14.42 -15.63
C TYR A 16 0.13 -13.75 -14.32
N TYR A 17 -0.51 -12.65 -13.96
CA TYR A 17 -0.74 -12.33 -12.54
C TYR A 17 -2.09 -12.87 -12.13
N GLN A 18 -2.09 -14.09 -11.59
CA GLN A 18 -3.22 -14.55 -10.79
C GLN A 18 -3.39 -13.58 -9.62
N GLU A 19 -4.60 -13.03 -9.45
CA GLU A 19 -5.01 -12.33 -8.23
C GLU A 19 -4.55 -13.17 -7.04
N GLN A 20 -3.53 -12.72 -6.30
CA GLN A 20 -3.19 -13.34 -5.04
C GLN A 20 -4.38 -13.06 -4.12
N PRO A 21 -5.13 -14.09 -3.68
CA PRO A 21 -6.27 -13.84 -2.82
C PRO A 21 -5.78 -13.12 -1.57
N THR A 22 -6.26 -11.90 -1.36
CA THR A 22 -6.02 -11.15 -0.13
C THR A 22 -6.45 -12.02 1.04
N GLN A 23 -5.49 -12.41 1.88
CA GLN A 23 -5.84 -13.16 3.09
C GLN A 23 -6.81 -12.33 3.93
N PRO A 24 -7.93 -12.92 4.38
CA PRO A 24 -8.88 -12.21 5.22
C PRO A 24 -8.18 -11.73 6.49
N LYS A 25 -8.40 -10.46 6.84
CA LYS A 25 -7.84 -9.87 8.05
C LYS A 25 -8.37 -10.58 9.28
N THR A 26 -7.49 -10.76 10.26
CA THR A 26 -7.76 -11.43 11.53
C THR A 26 -7.83 -10.45 12.69
N LEU A 27 -8.30 -10.92 13.84
CA LEU A 27 -8.28 -10.12 15.07
C LEU A 27 -6.85 -9.78 15.52
N ASP A 28 -5.89 -10.66 15.25
CA ASP A 28 -4.49 -10.41 15.55
C ASP A 28 -3.91 -9.31 14.65
N ASP A 29 -4.34 -9.22 13.38
CA ASP A 29 -3.99 -8.09 12.51
C ASP A 29 -4.51 -6.76 13.08
N LEU A 30 -5.73 -6.74 13.64
CA LEU A 30 -6.28 -5.56 14.31
C LEU A 30 -5.50 -5.21 15.59
N ARG A 31 -5.05 -6.20 16.36
CA ARG A 31 -4.16 -5.97 17.53
C ARG A 31 -2.83 -5.36 17.12
N HIS A 32 -2.23 -5.85 16.04
CA HIS A 32 -1.01 -5.28 15.50
C HIS A 32 -1.24 -3.86 14.99
N LEU A 33 -2.34 -3.59 14.28
CA LEU A 33 -2.70 -2.25 13.83
C LEU A 33 -2.83 -1.27 15.00
N THR A 34 -3.59 -1.63 16.03
CA THR A 34 -3.87 -0.79 17.21
C THR A 34 -2.66 -0.60 18.13
N SER A 35 -1.64 -1.45 17.99
CA SER A 35 -0.35 -1.32 18.66
C SER A 35 0.68 -0.54 17.85
N SER A 36 0.39 -0.26 16.57
CA SER A 36 1.27 0.46 15.65
C SER A 36 0.98 1.96 15.64
N SER A 37 1.88 2.74 15.04
CA SER A 37 1.68 4.18 14.82
C SER A 37 0.64 4.51 13.74
N LEU A 38 0.05 3.51 13.08
CA LEU A 38 -0.95 3.70 12.02
C LEU A 38 -2.38 3.81 12.54
N SER A 39 -2.64 3.35 13.76
CA SER A 39 -3.94 3.49 14.41
C SER A 39 -3.90 4.64 15.40
N SER A 40 -5.02 5.33 15.54
CA SER A 40 -5.18 6.28 16.64
C SER A 40 -5.22 5.51 17.97
N ILE A 41 -4.73 6.15 19.04
CA ILE A 41 -4.89 5.63 20.41
C ILE A 41 -6.38 5.48 20.79
N HIS A 42 -7.26 6.26 20.15
CA HIS A 42 -8.70 6.22 20.36
C HIS A 42 -9.31 4.90 19.91
N THR A 43 -8.88 4.37 18.76
CA THR A 43 -9.35 3.07 18.24
C THR A 43 -9.01 1.93 19.21
N ARG A 44 -7.80 1.95 19.78
CA ARG A 44 -7.39 0.96 20.79
C ARG A 44 -8.25 1.04 22.05
N LEU A 45 -8.38 2.23 22.63
CA LEU A 45 -9.18 2.46 23.84
C LEU A 45 -10.66 2.12 23.60
N PHE A 46 -11.16 2.39 22.40
CA PHE A 46 -12.51 2.02 21.99
C PHE A 46 -12.69 0.49 22.04
N ILE A 47 -11.80 -0.28 21.40
CA ILE A 47 -11.86 -1.74 21.39
C ILE A 47 -11.73 -2.32 22.81
N GLU A 48 -10.82 -1.79 23.62
CA GLU A 48 -10.67 -2.19 25.02
C GLU A 48 -11.95 -1.97 25.83
N ARG A 49 -12.67 -0.86 25.57
CA ARG A 49 -13.92 -0.53 26.25
C ARG A 49 -15.09 -1.42 25.81
N ILE A 50 -15.23 -1.70 24.51
CA ILE A 50 -16.32 -2.57 24.01
C ILE A 50 -16.03 -4.06 24.21
N GLY A 51 -14.75 -4.44 24.29
CA GLY A 51 -14.27 -5.80 24.40
C GLY A 51 -13.98 -6.48 23.05
N TRP A 52 -12.85 -7.18 22.98
CA TRP A 52 -12.35 -7.90 21.80
C TRP A 52 -13.26 -9.01 21.27
N GLY A 53 -14.19 -9.51 22.08
CA GLY A 53 -15.15 -10.55 21.71
C GLY A 53 -16.59 -10.05 21.65
N SER A 54 -16.80 -8.73 21.61
CA SER A 54 -18.16 -8.17 21.58
C SER A 54 -18.89 -8.48 20.28
N ASP A 55 -20.21 -8.69 20.38
CA ASP A 55 -21.08 -8.90 19.22
C ASP A 55 -20.99 -7.73 18.23
N LEU A 56 -20.84 -6.50 18.75
CA LEU A 56 -20.63 -5.31 17.93
C LEU A 56 -19.33 -5.43 17.10
N LEU A 57 -18.19 -5.76 17.72
CA LEU A 57 -16.94 -5.91 16.97
C LEU A 57 -17.01 -7.08 15.98
N ASN A 58 -17.58 -8.21 16.40
CA ASN A 58 -17.76 -9.39 15.54
C ASN A 58 -18.67 -9.08 14.35
N SER A 59 -19.70 -8.25 14.52
CA SER A 59 -20.57 -7.83 13.42
C SER A 59 -19.81 -7.04 12.35
N VAL A 60 -18.87 -6.18 12.76
CA VAL A 60 -18.00 -5.46 11.82
C VAL A 60 -17.04 -6.41 11.11
N ILE A 61 -16.37 -7.29 11.85
CA ILE A 61 -15.38 -8.24 11.30
C ILE A 61 -16.01 -9.15 10.25
N ASN A 62 -17.25 -9.60 10.50
CA ASN A 62 -17.96 -10.51 9.60
C ASN A 62 -18.84 -9.79 8.56
N ASP A 63 -18.79 -8.45 8.51
CA ASP A 63 -19.64 -7.61 7.65
C ASP A 63 -21.15 -7.89 7.80
N ASP A 64 -21.60 -8.23 9.02
CA ASP A 64 -22.99 -8.52 9.37
C ASP A 64 -23.74 -7.23 9.71
N VAL A 65 -24.40 -6.65 8.70
CA VAL A 65 -25.17 -5.41 8.81
C VAL A 65 -26.34 -5.53 9.79
N VAL A 66 -26.98 -6.70 9.89
CA VAL A 66 -28.18 -6.87 10.72
C VAL A 66 -27.80 -6.84 12.20
N LEU A 67 -26.76 -7.61 12.57
CA LEU A 67 -26.24 -7.58 13.93
C LEU A 67 -25.60 -6.22 14.24
N PHE A 68 -24.87 -5.65 13.29
CA PHE A 68 -24.26 -4.32 13.45
C PHE A 68 -25.31 -3.25 13.73
N ALA A 69 -26.37 -3.17 12.94
CA ALA A 69 -27.43 -2.17 13.10
C ALA A 69 -28.16 -2.32 14.44
N LYS A 70 -28.32 -3.55 14.94
CA LYS A 70 -28.90 -3.83 16.26
C LYS A 70 -28.00 -3.33 17.38
N GLU A 71 -26.72 -3.72 17.37
CA GLU A 71 -25.78 -3.46 18.47
C GLU A 71 -25.25 -2.02 18.48
N SER A 72 -25.16 -1.36 17.32
CA SER A 72 -24.60 -0.01 17.20
C SER A 72 -25.55 1.12 17.61
N ASN A 73 -26.83 0.84 17.92
CA ASN A 73 -27.81 1.88 18.28
C ASN A 73 -27.45 2.68 19.55
N LYS A 74 -26.56 2.15 20.39
CA LYS A 74 -26.09 2.80 21.62
C LYS A 74 -24.76 3.53 21.45
N CYS A 75 -24.16 3.44 20.27
CA CYS A 75 -22.85 4.03 20.01
C CYS A 75 -22.96 5.55 19.92
N SER A 76 -21.99 6.23 20.55
CA SER A 76 -21.80 7.66 20.35
C SER A 76 -21.27 7.96 18.93
N PRO A 77 -21.34 9.21 18.45
CA PRO A 77 -20.74 9.59 17.17
C PRO A 77 -19.24 9.28 17.07
N ASP A 78 -18.52 9.32 18.18
CA ASP A 78 -17.09 8.98 18.22
C ASP A 78 -16.89 7.47 18.09
N ASP A 79 -17.74 6.67 18.74
CA ASP A 79 -17.73 5.21 18.62
C ASP A 79 -17.99 4.76 17.19
N LEU A 80 -18.95 5.40 16.51
CA LEU A 80 -19.24 5.14 15.11
C LEU A 80 -18.06 5.52 14.21
N LYS A 81 -17.26 6.54 14.56
CA LYS A 81 -16.02 6.85 13.85
C LYS A 81 -15.00 5.72 13.98
N GLU A 82 -14.81 5.19 15.18
CA GLU A 82 -13.87 4.08 15.40
C GLU A 82 -14.34 2.81 14.69
N LEU A 83 -15.64 2.53 14.70
CA LEU A 83 -16.24 1.42 13.93
C LEU A 83 -16.05 1.60 12.42
N GLN A 84 -16.10 2.83 11.91
CA GLN A 84 -15.83 3.14 10.50
C GLN A 84 -14.39 2.79 10.11
N LEU A 85 -13.40 3.10 10.97
CA LEU A 85 -12.01 2.73 10.74
C LEU A 85 -11.81 1.21 10.78
N ILE A 86 -12.44 0.53 11.74
CA ILE A 86 -12.38 -0.93 11.85
C ILE A 86 -13.04 -1.59 10.63
N ALA A 87 -14.21 -1.11 10.20
CA ALA A 87 -14.89 -1.62 9.01
C ALA A 87 -14.04 -1.46 7.74
N ALA A 88 -13.38 -0.31 7.59
CA ALA A 88 -12.43 -0.08 6.50
C ALA A 88 -11.26 -1.08 6.55
N PHE A 89 -10.70 -1.35 7.74
CA PHE A 89 -9.58 -2.28 7.91
C PHE A 89 -9.95 -3.73 7.55
N PHE A 90 -11.13 -4.20 7.96
CA PHE A 90 -11.62 -5.55 7.65
C PHE A 90 -12.26 -5.66 6.26
N SER A 91 -12.33 -4.57 5.50
CA SER A 91 -13.05 -4.54 4.22
C SER A 91 -14.54 -4.91 4.35
N ALA A 92 -15.16 -4.54 5.47
CA ALA A 92 -16.58 -4.74 5.76
C ALA A 92 -17.42 -3.70 5.01
N LYS A 93 -17.58 -3.90 3.69
CA LYS A 93 -18.15 -2.92 2.76
C LYS A 93 -19.62 -2.64 3.06
N ASN A 94 -20.38 -3.65 3.48
CA ASN A 94 -21.80 -3.49 3.77
C ASN A 94 -22.01 -2.70 5.07
N VAL A 95 -21.24 -3.01 6.11
CA VAL A 95 -21.23 -2.25 7.37
C VAL A 95 -20.74 -0.83 7.16
N LEU A 96 -19.72 -0.63 6.31
CA LEU A 96 -19.22 0.71 5.98
C LEU A 96 -20.26 1.54 5.21
N SER A 97 -21.03 0.90 4.32
CA SER A 97 -22.17 1.53 3.64
C SER A 97 -23.30 1.87 4.61
N GLU A 98 -23.65 0.99 5.54
CA GLU A 98 -24.62 1.25 6.61
C GLU A 98 -24.22 2.47 7.46
N LEU A 99 -22.95 2.57 7.84
CA LEU A 99 -22.41 3.73 8.55
C LEU A 99 -22.53 5.02 7.73
N HIS A 100 -22.29 4.95 6.42
CA HIS A 100 -22.35 6.10 5.54
C HIS A 100 -23.79 6.54 5.26
N ASP A 101 -24.59 5.65 4.67
CA ASP A 101 -25.92 5.93 4.12
C ASP A 101 -26.97 6.17 5.20
N ASN A 102 -26.98 5.32 6.24
CA ASN A 102 -28.05 5.31 7.24
C ASN A 102 -27.68 6.05 8.53
N ARG A 103 -26.39 6.23 8.80
CA ARG A 103 -25.89 6.95 9.98
C ARG A 103 -25.26 8.31 9.64
N GLY A 104 -25.25 8.70 8.37
CA GLY A 104 -24.79 10.01 7.89
C GLY A 104 -23.31 10.26 8.15
N ARG A 105 -22.49 9.19 8.23
CA ARG A 105 -21.05 9.32 8.48
C ARG A 105 -20.33 9.61 7.18
N ILE A 106 -19.68 10.77 7.13
CA ILE A 106 -18.83 11.16 6.01
C ILE A 106 -17.56 10.31 6.02
N LEU A 107 -17.23 9.67 4.90
CA LEU A 107 -15.93 9.04 4.73
C LEU A 107 -14.86 10.12 4.67
N ASN A 108 -13.67 9.87 5.21
CA ASN A 108 -12.59 10.83 5.19
C ASN A 108 -11.27 10.16 4.76
N ILE A 109 -10.22 10.98 4.65
CA ILE A 109 -8.90 10.51 4.21
C ILE A 109 -8.29 9.46 5.17
N GLU A 110 -8.62 9.50 6.46
CA GLU A 110 -8.19 8.51 7.45
C GLU A 110 -8.84 7.16 7.15
N THR A 111 -10.16 7.12 6.95
CA THR A 111 -10.90 5.91 6.56
C THR A 111 -10.39 5.34 5.25
N LEU A 112 -10.13 6.18 4.24
CA LEU A 112 -9.56 5.76 2.96
C LEU A 112 -8.18 5.14 3.14
N ASN A 113 -7.30 5.76 3.92
CA ASN A 113 -5.95 5.23 4.15
C ASN A 113 -5.98 3.86 4.87
N ILE A 114 -6.89 3.68 5.84
CA ILE A 114 -7.08 2.38 6.49
C ILE A 114 -7.68 1.35 5.53
N ALA A 115 -8.59 1.76 4.64
CA ALA A 115 -9.12 0.91 3.58
C ALA A 115 -7.99 0.45 2.63
N LEU A 116 -7.08 1.34 2.22
CA LEU A 116 -5.92 0.95 1.40
C LEU A 116 -4.98 -0.01 2.13
N LEU A 117 -4.76 0.21 3.43
CA LEU A 117 -3.95 -0.69 4.27
C LEU A 117 -4.54 -2.10 4.38
N SER A 118 -5.87 -2.24 4.30
CA SER A 118 -6.51 -3.56 4.30
C SER A 118 -6.02 -4.45 3.14
N GLY A 119 -5.63 -3.84 2.02
CA GLY A 119 -5.21 -4.57 0.82
C GLY A 119 -6.36 -4.98 -0.11
N SER A 120 -7.63 -4.72 0.25
CA SER A 120 -8.79 -5.24 -0.51
C SER A 120 -9.56 -4.18 -1.30
N TYR A 121 -9.15 -2.91 -1.22
CA TYR A 121 -9.80 -1.80 -1.90
C TYR A 121 -9.06 -1.45 -3.18
N ILE A 122 -9.61 -1.98 -4.28
CA ILE A 122 -9.22 -1.69 -5.67
C ILE A 122 -10.47 -1.44 -6.51
N GLY A 123 -10.33 -0.88 -7.70
CA GLY A 123 -11.40 -0.89 -8.68
C GLY A 123 -12.60 -0.07 -8.17
N ASP A 124 -13.79 -0.64 -8.34
CA ASP A 124 -15.03 0.00 -7.91
C ASP A 124 -15.18 0.11 -6.39
N ALA A 125 -14.42 -0.67 -5.62
CA ALA A 125 -14.44 -0.56 -4.15
C ALA A 125 -13.93 0.81 -3.67
N LEU A 126 -13.10 1.50 -4.45
CA LEU A 126 -12.65 2.86 -4.14
C LEU A 126 -13.71 3.92 -4.47
N ASN A 127 -14.72 3.62 -5.30
CA ASN A 127 -15.69 4.60 -5.76
C ASN A 127 -16.56 5.15 -4.62
N GLN A 128 -16.77 4.37 -3.55
CA GLN A 128 -17.49 4.85 -2.36
C GLN A 128 -16.80 6.09 -1.74
N PHE A 129 -15.47 6.15 -1.79
CA PHE A 129 -14.70 7.30 -1.29
C PHE A 129 -14.72 8.48 -2.29
N VAL A 130 -14.73 8.18 -3.59
CA VAL A 130 -14.78 9.19 -4.65
C VAL A 130 -16.08 9.98 -4.59
N ASN A 131 -17.21 9.33 -4.29
CA ASN A 131 -18.51 9.99 -4.13
C ASN A 131 -18.49 11.05 -3.01
N ASP A 132 -17.74 10.79 -1.94
CA ASP A 132 -17.51 11.73 -0.83
C ASP A 132 -16.40 12.75 -1.11
N GLN A 133 -15.91 12.83 -2.35
CA GLN A 133 -14.77 13.66 -2.75
C GLN A 133 -13.48 13.35 -1.97
N VAL A 134 -13.39 12.18 -1.34
CA VAL A 134 -12.19 11.72 -0.65
C VAL A 134 -11.29 11.05 -1.68
N ARG A 135 -10.09 11.61 -1.88
CA ARG A 135 -9.13 11.11 -2.86
C ARG A 135 -7.82 10.71 -2.18
N PRO A 136 -7.15 9.64 -2.66
CA PRO A 136 -5.81 9.33 -2.23
C PRO A 136 -4.88 10.53 -2.41
N THR A 137 -3.99 10.69 -1.45
CA THR A 137 -2.92 11.70 -1.46
C THR A 137 -1.58 11.00 -1.55
N TYR A 138 -0.51 11.78 -1.63
CA TYR A 138 0.86 11.24 -1.56
C TYR A 138 1.07 10.33 -0.33
N ASN A 139 0.51 10.69 0.83
CA ASN A 139 0.59 9.86 2.03
C ASN A 139 -0.17 8.52 1.91
N SER A 140 -1.20 8.44 1.06
CA SER A 140 -1.99 7.23 0.83
C SER A 140 -1.18 6.11 0.18
N ILE A 141 -0.15 6.46 -0.60
CA ILE A 141 0.79 5.49 -1.20
C ILE A 141 1.47 4.65 -0.10
N ARG A 142 1.82 5.25 1.05
CA ARG A 142 2.43 4.54 2.18
C ARG A 142 1.52 3.45 2.74
N TYR A 143 0.21 3.69 2.78
CA TYR A 143 -0.76 2.71 3.27
C TYR A 143 -0.95 1.58 2.25
N ALA A 144 -1.03 1.91 0.96
CA ALA A 144 -1.06 0.92 -0.12
C ALA A 144 0.19 0.01 -0.09
N ILE A 145 1.38 0.57 0.10
CA ILE A 145 2.62 -0.22 0.24
C ILE A 145 2.54 -1.13 1.46
N ARG A 146 2.15 -0.61 2.63
CA ARG A 146 2.06 -1.39 3.87
C ARG A 146 1.00 -2.49 3.83
N SER A 147 0.05 -2.43 2.90
CA SER A 147 -0.88 -3.53 2.67
C SER A 147 -0.18 -4.79 2.14
N GLY A 148 1.00 -4.64 1.52
CA GLY A 148 1.73 -5.70 0.83
C GLY A 148 1.13 -6.10 -0.52
N GLN A 149 0.00 -5.51 -0.93
CA GLN A 149 -0.70 -5.81 -2.18
C GLN A 149 -0.31 -4.86 -3.31
N VAL A 150 0.46 -5.36 -4.29
CA VAL A 150 0.97 -4.53 -5.40
C VAL A 150 -0.16 -3.97 -6.26
N ASP A 151 -1.26 -4.68 -6.40
CA ASP A 151 -2.39 -4.26 -7.22
C ASP A 151 -3.14 -3.07 -6.60
N VAL A 152 -3.20 -2.99 -5.26
CA VAL A 152 -3.70 -1.79 -4.56
C VAL A 152 -2.81 -0.59 -4.83
N LEU A 153 -1.49 -0.78 -4.76
CA LEU A 153 -0.54 0.28 -5.09
C LEU A 153 -0.73 0.75 -6.54
N ARG A 154 -0.81 -0.17 -7.50
CA ARG A 154 -1.02 0.14 -8.92
C ARG A 154 -2.29 0.93 -9.16
N ASP A 155 -3.44 0.44 -8.70
CA ASP A 155 -4.73 1.11 -8.91
C ASP A 155 -4.74 2.52 -8.29
N VAL A 156 -4.12 2.70 -7.12
CA VAL A 156 -3.96 4.03 -6.49
C VAL A 156 -3.07 4.96 -7.32
N LEU A 157 -1.92 4.49 -7.80
CA LEU A 157 -1.00 5.31 -8.60
C LEU A 157 -1.62 5.66 -9.96
N ASP A 158 -2.24 4.70 -10.63
CA ASP A 158 -2.86 4.87 -11.96
C ASP A 158 -4.05 5.80 -11.92
N ARG A 159 -5.05 5.48 -11.10
CA ARG A 159 -6.33 6.19 -11.09
C ARG A 159 -6.18 7.65 -10.68
N TYR A 160 -5.23 7.94 -9.81
CA TYR A 160 -5.04 9.26 -9.23
C TYR A 160 -3.78 9.96 -9.74
N ASN A 161 -3.06 9.37 -10.70
CA ASN A 161 -1.83 9.90 -11.29
C ASN A 161 -0.83 10.39 -10.22
N LEU A 162 -0.69 9.60 -9.15
CA LEU A 162 0.19 9.93 -8.03
C LEU A 162 1.62 9.56 -8.38
N LYS A 163 2.56 10.44 -8.02
CA LYS A 163 3.99 10.19 -8.21
C LYS A 163 4.61 9.67 -6.91
N PRO A 164 5.21 8.47 -6.90
CA PRO A 164 5.95 7.99 -5.75
C PRO A 164 7.29 8.73 -5.59
N GLY A 165 7.97 8.46 -4.47
CA GLY A 165 9.23 9.10 -4.09
C GLY A 165 10.14 8.15 -3.32
N ASN A 166 11.32 8.62 -2.91
CA ASN A 166 12.34 7.81 -2.23
C ASN A 166 11.83 7.10 -0.96
N GLU A 167 10.97 7.74 -0.16
CA GLU A 167 10.43 7.08 1.04
C GLU A 167 9.50 5.91 0.71
N HIS A 168 8.89 5.92 -0.47
CA HIS A 168 8.03 4.84 -0.93
C HIS A 168 8.89 3.63 -1.30
N LEU A 169 10.06 3.86 -1.91
CA LEU A 169 11.07 2.81 -2.13
C LEU A 169 11.54 2.23 -0.79
N ILE A 170 11.85 3.08 0.20
CA ILE A 170 12.21 2.65 1.56
C ILE A 170 11.08 1.81 2.16
N GLY A 171 9.83 2.23 2.01
CA GLY A 171 8.66 1.49 2.45
C GLY A 171 8.57 0.09 1.85
N ALA A 172 8.74 -0.04 0.52
CA ALA A 172 8.70 -1.32 -0.18
C ALA A 172 9.87 -2.24 0.22
N ALA A 173 11.06 -1.67 0.43
CA ALA A 173 12.24 -2.40 0.89
C ALA A 173 12.10 -2.88 2.35
N LEU A 174 11.47 -2.08 3.22
CA LEU A 174 11.23 -2.46 4.63
C LEU A 174 10.29 -3.66 4.76
N ILE A 175 9.33 -3.82 3.84
CA ILE A 175 8.43 -4.97 3.79
C ILE A 175 8.97 -6.13 2.92
N GLY A 176 10.15 -5.96 2.30
CA GLY A 176 10.77 -6.96 1.43
C GLY A 176 10.02 -7.25 0.14
N ASN A 177 9.16 -6.33 -0.33
CA ASN A 177 8.31 -6.57 -1.50
C ASN A 177 8.96 -6.02 -2.78
N ASN A 178 9.65 -6.90 -3.51
CA ASN A 178 10.36 -6.52 -4.74
C ASN A 178 9.43 -6.10 -5.88
N ALA A 179 8.22 -6.66 -5.95
CA ALA A 179 7.27 -6.29 -6.99
C ALA A 179 6.78 -4.84 -6.79
N MET A 180 6.53 -4.45 -5.54
CA MET A 180 6.22 -3.05 -5.21
C MET A 180 7.41 -2.12 -5.49
N LEU A 181 8.63 -2.54 -5.13
CA LEU A 181 9.81 -1.75 -5.42
C LEU A 181 9.95 -1.45 -6.91
N LEU A 182 9.82 -2.49 -7.75
CA LEU A 182 9.86 -2.36 -9.20
C LEU A 182 8.75 -1.45 -9.73
N GLU A 183 7.51 -1.60 -9.23
CA GLU A 183 6.41 -0.70 -9.61
C GLU A 183 6.76 0.76 -9.33
N LEU A 184 7.31 1.06 -8.15
CA LEU A 184 7.69 2.42 -7.78
C LEU A 184 8.84 2.97 -8.65
N ILE A 185 9.85 2.16 -8.95
CA ILE A 185 10.97 2.52 -9.84
C ILE A 185 10.46 2.82 -11.25
N ASN A 186 9.59 1.96 -11.81
CA ASN A 186 8.99 2.15 -13.13
C ASN A 186 8.15 3.42 -13.23
N ARG A 187 7.67 3.94 -12.09
CA ARG A 187 6.93 5.20 -11.96
C ARG A 187 7.83 6.41 -11.71
N GLY A 188 9.15 6.21 -11.79
CA GLY A 188 10.16 7.27 -11.69
C GLY A 188 10.57 7.61 -10.26
N ALA A 189 10.25 6.78 -9.26
CA ALA A 189 10.87 6.95 -7.95
C ALA A 189 12.36 6.61 -8.04
N VAL A 190 13.20 7.49 -7.49
CA VAL A 190 14.66 7.33 -7.47
C VAL A 190 15.17 7.31 -6.03
N PRO A 191 16.22 6.54 -5.73
CA PRO A 191 16.91 6.61 -4.45
C PRO A 191 17.55 7.99 -4.25
N GLU A 192 17.31 8.61 -3.10
CA GLU A 192 17.93 9.90 -2.74
C GLU A 192 18.97 9.77 -1.61
N HIS A 193 18.92 8.67 -0.86
CA HIS A 193 19.71 8.49 0.36
C HIS A 193 20.22 7.06 0.49
N ASP A 194 21.42 6.93 1.09
CA ASP A 194 22.06 5.64 1.40
C ASP A 194 21.20 4.75 2.30
N PHE A 195 20.26 5.34 3.04
CA PHE A 195 19.37 4.60 3.93
C PHE A 195 18.58 3.50 3.20
N LEU A 196 18.20 3.71 1.94
CA LEU A 196 17.53 2.67 1.15
C LEU A 196 18.43 1.44 0.97
N TYR A 197 19.72 1.65 0.66
CA TYR A 197 20.69 0.56 0.52
C TYR A 197 20.99 -0.12 1.87
N VAL A 198 20.98 0.63 2.97
CA VAL A 198 21.07 0.05 4.33
C VAL A 198 19.86 -0.84 4.66
N VAL A 199 18.66 -0.48 4.20
CA VAL A 199 17.47 -1.34 4.36
C VAL A 199 17.54 -2.56 3.44
N ALA A 200 18.01 -2.38 2.20
CA ALA A 200 18.15 -3.45 1.21
C ALA A 200 19.24 -4.47 1.56
N SER A 201 20.27 -4.09 2.31
CA SER A 201 21.37 -4.98 2.72
C SER A 201 21.01 -5.91 3.88
N ARG A 202 19.79 -5.79 4.43
CA ARG A 202 19.32 -6.67 5.50
C ARG A 202 19.13 -8.10 4.98
N PRO A 203 19.36 -9.13 5.81
CA PRO A 203 19.09 -10.51 5.43
C PRO A 203 17.65 -10.70 4.94
N GLY A 204 17.47 -11.40 3.81
CA GLY A 204 16.15 -11.63 3.18
C GLY A 204 15.74 -10.57 2.16
N ASN A 205 16.52 -9.51 1.98
CA ASN A 205 16.31 -8.46 0.98
C ASN A 205 17.28 -8.54 -0.20
N GLU A 206 17.89 -9.70 -0.47
CA GLU A 206 18.89 -9.87 -1.53
C GLU A 206 18.33 -9.43 -2.89
N LYS A 207 17.10 -9.85 -3.22
CA LYS A 207 16.42 -9.44 -4.46
C LYS A 207 16.16 -7.93 -4.55
N ILE A 208 15.89 -7.28 -3.42
CA ILE A 208 15.71 -5.82 -3.34
C ILE A 208 17.04 -5.15 -3.66
N MET A 209 18.14 -5.60 -3.05
CA MET A 209 19.48 -5.08 -3.30
C MET A 209 19.88 -5.26 -4.77
N ASP A 210 19.69 -6.46 -5.32
CA ASP A 210 19.99 -6.76 -6.72
C ASP A 210 19.19 -5.85 -7.67
N THR A 211 17.91 -5.63 -7.37
CA THR A 211 17.05 -4.73 -8.15
C THR A 211 17.57 -3.29 -8.10
N LEU A 212 17.96 -2.80 -6.92
CA LEU A 212 18.51 -1.44 -6.79
C LEU A 212 19.84 -1.29 -7.54
N GLN A 213 20.74 -2.27 -7.44
CA GLN A 213 22.01 -2.26 -8.15
C GLN A 213 21.80 -2.33 -9.67
N HIS A 214 20.86 -3.13 -10.14
CA HIS A 214 20.54 -3.23 -11.57
C HIS A 214 20.02 -1.91 -12.15
N HIS A 215 19.18 -1.18 -11.41
CA HIS A 215 18.58 0.07 -11.90
C HIS A 215 19.42 1.32 -11.62
N PHE A 216 20.30 1.31 -10.62
CA PHE A 216 21.00 2.50 -10.13
C PHE A 216 22.51 2.34 -9.88
N GLY A 217 23.07 1.13 -9.97
CA GLY A 217 24.46 0.82 -9.60
C GLY A 217 25.54 1.31 -10.58
N ASP A 218 25.16 1.67 -11.81
CA ASP A 218 26.13 2.01 -12.87
C ASP A 218 26.53 3.50 -12.92
N ALA A 219 25.99 4.35 -12.04
CA ALA A 219 26.20 5.80 -12.13
C ALA A 219 27.63 6.28 -11.81
N ASP A 220 28.44 5.48 -11.10
CA ASP A 220 29.81 5.85 -10.71
C ASP A 220 30.92 5.16 -11.54
N SER A 221 30.57 4.20 -12.42
CA SER A 221 31.58 3.43 -13.16
C SER A 221 32.01 4.07 -14.49
N GLN A 222 31.25 5.04 -15.02
CA GLN A 222 31.61 5.73 -16.27
C GLN A 222 32.37 7.06 -16.09
N SER A 223 32.47 7.56 -14.86
CA SER A 223 33.19 8.82 -14.54
C SER A 223 34.67 8.59 -14.17
N LEU A 224 35.10 7.35 -13.97
CA LEU A 224 36.47 6.99 -13.58
C LEU A 224 37.32 6.41 -14.72
N GLU A 225 36.73 5.90 -15.80
CA GLU A 225 37.50 5.38 -16.95
C GLU A 225 37.90 6.45 -17.98
N SER A 226 37.32 7.65 -17.92
CA SER A 226 37.66 8.76 -18.82
C SER A 226 38.90 9.57 -18.40
N ASN A 227 39.54 9.26 -17.25
CA ASN A 227 40.75 9.95 -16.79
C ASN A 227 42.04 9.11 -16.86
N ASN A 228 42.02 7.89 -17.38
CA ASN A 228 43.21 7.01 -17.42
C ASN A 228 43.68 6.58 -18.82
N THR A 229 43.26 7.28 -19.88
CA THR A 229 43.84 7.13 -21.22
C THR A 229 44.48 8.44 -21.70
N ASN A 230 45.49 8.90 -20.95
CA ASN A 230 46.54 9.77 -21.50
C ASN A 230 47.89 9.35 -20.90
N GLY A 231 48.24 8.08 -21.09
CA GLY A 231 49.64 7.73 -21.30
C GLY A 231 49.94 7.91 -22.78
N ASP A 232 50.75 8.91 -23.13
CA ASP A 232 51.99 8.63 -23.88
C ASP A 232 52.78 9.89 -24.24
N ARG A 233 54.10 9.75 -24.05
CA ARG A 233 55.19 10.29 -24.89
C ARG A 233 55.45 11.81 -24.87
N LEU A 234 56.64 12.19 -24.41
CA LEU A 234 57.84 12.31 -25.27
C LEU A 234 59.06 12.67 -24.40
N ASP A 235 60.15 11.93 -24.66
CA ASP A 235 61.58 12.25 -24.52
C ASP A 235 62.16 12.88 -23.23
#